data_AF-A0A2E6H853-F1
#
_entry.id   AF-A0A2E6H853-F1
#
_cell.length_a   1.000
_cell.length_b   1.000
_cell.length_c   1.000
_cell.angle_alpha   90.00
_cell.angle_beta   90.00
_cell.angle_gamma   90.00
#
_symmetry.space_group_name_H-M   'P 1'
#
loop_
_entity.id
_entity.type
_entity.pdbx_description
1 polymer ?
#
loop_
_entity_poly.entity_id
_entity_poly.type
_entity_poly.pdbx_seq_one_letter_code
_entity_poly.pdbx_strand_id
1 'polypeptide(L)'
;MNLKKFKIVLLMFIYSFGLRASEELRFPNKFRLVKKTKLKHLGPENHITGIDSNRNFTDLDKDGVYDLVDSDIDGDGVTNYLDLHPLDKNKKGRDSDLDGIPDFVDFEVLGKLKEGMNKASANYQKELFVQKGIILFNGDFLFSNQEVKRISELYLKKELKGLMKLSNLKVLFKQPTHSMGYRAKFRHNHKAITLYENHDHKIKPFHQELTIAHESFHALSTENSEFYEEFLNLSGWSEHNDGISHEGRFFNPAIFQTSPELVIKTLQNPEFPNDYSKLGPEEMFAECATASLFNRKNESTLFKYPYLKRFKKTSLHNFFVSHFRTLLN
;
A
#
# COMPACT_ATOMS: atom_id res chain seq x y z
N MET A 1 45.84 -30.68 -41.53
CA MET A 1 46.73 -29.65 -40.94
C MET A 1 46.24 -28.28 -41.40
N ASN A 2 45.66 -27.52 -40.48
CA ASN A 2 45.48 -26.06 -40.40
C ASN A 2 45.23 -25.14 -41.62
N LEU A 3 44.06 -24.49 -41.52
CA LEU A 3 43.78 -23.04 -41.51
C LEU A 3 43.82 -22.16 -42.78
N LYS A 4 42.68 -21.44 -42.89
CA LYS A 4 42.46 -20.03 -43.31
C LYS A 4 42.39 -19.73 -44.81
N LYS A 5 41.20 -19.33 -45.25
CA LYS A 5 40.90 -17.93 -45.61
C LYS A 5 39.38 -17.70 -45.76
N PHE A 6 38.85 -16.89 -44.85
CA PHE A 6 37.53 -16.27 -44.90
C PHE A 6 37.52 -15.20 -46.00
N LYS A 7 36.51 -15.22 -46.89
CA LYS A 7 36.16 -14.08 -47.74
C LYS A 7 34.70 -13.69 -47.50
N ILE A 8 34.59 -12.45 -47.03
CA ILE A 8 33.48 -11.51 -46.93
C ILE A 8 32.33 -11.78 -47.92
N VAL A 9 31.11 -11.92 -47.39
CA VAL A 9 29.86 -11.71 -48.14
C VAL A 9 29.20 -10.46 -47.60
N LEU A 10 29.08 -9.48 -48.49
CA LEU A 10 28.30 -8.26 -48.40
C LEU A 10 26.81 -8.64 -48.40
N LEU A 11 26.06 -8.27 -47.36
CA LEU A 11 24.59 -8.29 -47.42
C LEU A 11 24.03 -6.90 -47.07
N MET A 12 23.22 -6.41 -47.98
CA MET A 12 22.61 -5.08 -47.99
C MET A 12 21.72 -4.80 -46.78
N PHE A 13 21.81 -3.55 -46.34
CA PHE A 13 20.79 -2.83 -45.59
C PHE A 13 19.45 -2.80 -46.36
N ILE A 14 18.39 -3.29 -45.73
CA ILE A 14 17.03 -2.76 -45.92
C ILE A 14 16.43 -2.58 -44.52
N TYR A 15 16.30 -1.31 -44.14
CA TYR A 15 15.51 -0.86 -42.99
C TYR A 15 14.02 -1.10 -43.31
N SER A 16 13.30 -1.82 -42.44
CA SER A 16 11.85 -1.74 -42.37
C SER A 16 11.45 -1.63 -40.91
N PHE A 17 11.06 -0.41 -40.52
CA PHE A 17 10.38 -0.09 -39.28
C PHE A 17 9.02 -0.79 -39.24
N GLY A 18 8.77 -1.54 -38.17
CA GLY A 18 7.51 -2.23 -37.94
C GLY A 18 7.36 -2.71 -36.50
N LEU A 19 7.59 -1.84 -35.52
CA LEU A 19 7.18 -2.08 -34.13
C LEU A 19 5.65 -1.89 -34.06
N ARG A 20 4.92 -2.99 -33.96
CA ARG A 20 3.47 -3.00 -33.76
C ARG A 20 3.11 -3.81 -32.51
N ALA A 21 2.21 -3.20 -31.74
CA ALA A 21 1.35 -3.75 -30.70
C ALA A 21 1.97 -4.08 -29.33
N SER A 22 1.81 -3.11 -28.44
CA SER A 22 1.54 -3.30 -27.01
C SER A 22 0.52 -4.41 -26.78
N GLU A 23 0.87 -5.43 -25.99
CA GLU A 23 -0.11 -6.37 -25.47
C GLU A 23 -1.01 -5.66 -24.45
N GLU A 24 -2.33 -5.68 -24.71
CA GLU A 24 -3.36 -5.18 -23.79
C GLU A 24 -3.41 -6.04 -22.52
N LEU A 25 -3.46 -5.38 -21.36
CA LEU A 25 -3.78 -6.02 -20.09
C LEU A 25 -5.17 -6.66 -20.18
N ARG A 26 -5.26 -7.99 -19.96
CA ARG A 26 -6.53 -8.70 -19.86
C ARG A 26 -6.86 -8.99 -18.41
N PHE A 27 -7.94 -8.40 -17.92
CA PHE A 27 -8.53 -8.74 -16.62
C PHE A 27 -9.42 -10.00 -16.76
N PRO A 28 -9.19 -11.08 -15.98
CA PRO A 28 -10.01 -12.27 -16.08
C PRO A 28 -11.32 -12.12 -15.28
N ASN A 29 -12.41 -12.26 -16.03
CA ASN A 29 -13.75 -12.72 -15.65
C ASN A 29 -14.67 -11.87 -14.76
N LYS A 30 -15.92 -11.80 -15.26
CA LYS A 30 -17.10 -11.09 -14.77
C LYS A 30 -17.40 -11.38 -13.30
N PHE A 31 -17.35 -10.34 -12.48
CA PHE A 31 -17.82 -10.37 -11.09
C PHE A 31 -19.33 -10.13 -11.01
N ARG A 32 -20.00 -10.97 -10.23
CA ARG A 32 -21.27 -10.63 -9.59
C ARG A 32 -20.96 -10.25 -8.15
N LEU A 33 -21.06 -8.96 -7.83
CA LEU A 33 -20.89 -8.44 -6.47
C LEU A 33 -22.23 -7.98 -5.89
N VAL A 34 -22.43 -8.26 -4.61
CA VAL A 34 -23.56 -7.82 -3.80
C VAL A 34 -23.47 -6.30 -3.60
N LYS A 35 -24.61 -5.62 -3.76
CA LYS A 35 -24.75 -4.16 -3.66
C LYS A 35 -24.28 -3.66 -2.28
N LYS A 36 -23.27 -2.78 -2.26
CA LYS A 36 -23.02 -1.90 -1.11
C LYS A 36 -23.64 -0.53 -1.39
N THR A 37 -24.66 -0.17 -0.64
CA THR A 37 -25.12 1.20 -0.47
C THR A 37 -24.33 1.85 0.66
N LYS A 38 -23.80 3.05 0.42
CA LYS A 38 -23.25 3.92 1.48
C LYS A 38 -24.36 4.19 2.51
N LEU A 39 -24.17 3.76 3.75
CA LEU A 39 -24.90 4.31 4.89
C LEU A 39 -23.89 5.10 5.72
N LYS A 40 -24.21 6.36 6.01
CA LYS A 40 -23.77 7.00 7.24
C LYS A 40 -24.31 6.14 8.38
N HIS A 41 -23.44 5.55 9.18
CA HIS A 41 -23.88 4.81 10.37
C HIS A 41 -24.28 5.79 11.46
N LEU A 42 -25.49 6.33 11.33
CA LEU A 42 -26.31 6.66 12.49
C LEU A 42 -27.04 5.36 12.83
N GLY A 43 -26.60 4.68 13.88
CA GLY A 43 -27.28 3.49 14.37
C GLY A 43 -28.75 3.78 14.71
N PRO A 44 -29.64 2.78 14.63
CA PRO A 44 -31.03 2.97 15.06
C PRO A 44 -31.08 3.22 16.57
N GLU A 45 -31.78 4.27 16.99
CA GLU A 45 -31.98 4.64 18.41
C GLU A 45 -32.74 3.57 19.24
N ASN A 46 -33.16 2.46 18.63
CA ASN A 46 -33.95 1.43 19.30
C ASN A 46 -33.39 0.03 19.00
N HIS A 47 -32.85 -0.59 20.05
CA HIS A 47 -32.47 -2.01 20.12
C HIS A 47 -33.63 -2.91 19.66
N ILE A 48 -33.42 -3.70 18.61
CA ILE A 48 -34.31 -4.82 18.27
C ILE A 48 -33.66 -6.10 18.80
N THR A 49 -34.29 -6.74 19.78
CA THR A 49 -33.89 -8.04 20.33
C THR A 49 -34.37 -9.17 19.43
N GLY A 50 -33.52 -10.18 19.19
CA GLY A 50 -33.98 -11.51 18.78
C GLY A 50 -33.57 -12.03 17.41
N ILE A 51 -32.40 -11.67 16.88
CA ILE A 51 -31.74 -12.46 15.82
C ILE A 51 -30.25 -12.60 16.15
N ASP A 52 -29.85 -13.83 16.37
CA ASP A 52 -28.53 -14.42 16.55
C ASP A 52 -27.68 -14.42 15.26
N SER A 53 -27.58 -13.24 14.63
CA SER A 53 -26.73 -12.94 13.46
C SER A 53 -25.82 -11.70 13.67
N ASN A 54 -25.57 -11.34 14.93
CA ASN A 54 -25.25 -9.96 15.33
C ASN A 54 -23.77 -9.55 15.42
N ARG A 55 -22.78 -10.39 15.08
CA ARG A 55 -21.35 -9.99 15.18
C ARG A 55 -20.91 -8.89 14.20
N ASN A 56 -21.71 -8.58 13.18
CA ASN A 56 -21.38 -7.51 12.24
C ASN A 56 -21.76 -6.10 12.75
N PHE A 57 -22.51 -6.03 13.87
CA PHE A 57 -22.99 -4.79 14.46
C PHE A 57 -22.73 -4.71 15.97
N THR A 58 -21.87 -5.58 16.51
CA THR A 58 -21.35 -5.41 17.86
C THR A 58 -20.37 -4.24 17.88
N ASP A 59 -20.32 -3.54 19.00
CA ASP A 59 -19.46 -2.40 19.30
C ASP A 59 -19.11 -2.59 20.79
N LEU A 60 -18.04 -3.35 21.03
CA LEU A 60 -17.69 -3.89 22.34
C LEU A 60 -17.19 -2.79 23.28
N ASP A 61 -16.41 -1.85 22.78
CA ASP A 61 -15.84 -0.74 23.55
C ASP A 61 -16.75 0.51 23.60
N LYS A 62 -17.75 0.58 22.70
CA LYS A 62 -18.75 1.65 22.58
C LYS A 62 -18.20 2.96 22.07
N ASP A 63 -17.18 2.93 21.20
CA ASP A 63 -16.63 4.12 20.56
C ASP A 63 -17.44 4.58 19.32
N GLY A 64 -18.43 3.78 18.90
CA GLY A 64 -19.28 4.03 17.74
C GLY A 64 -18.78 3.39 16.44
N VAL A 65 -17.69 2.62 16.48
CA VAL A 65 -17.17 1.79 15.39
C VAL A 65 -17.57 0.34 15.66
N TYR A 66 -18.17 -0.32 14.66
CA TYR A 66 -18.53 -1.73 14.84
C TYR A 66 -17.28 -2.62 14.85
N ASP A 67 -17.26 -3.64 15.71
CA ASP A 67 -16.15 -4.60 15.89
C ASP A 67 -15.62 -5.17 14.56
N LEU A 68 -16.50 -5.34 13.56
CA LEU A 68 -16.14 -5.85 12.23
C LEU A 68 -15.13 -4.94 11.49
N VAL A 69 -15.16 -3.64 11.78
CA VAL A 69 -14.36 -2.60 11.13
C VAL A 69 -13.50 -1.81 12.11
N ASP A 70 -13.54 -2.18 13.39
CA ASP A 70 -12.73 -1.58 14.43
C ASP A 70 -11.30 -2.18 14.44
N SER A 71 -10.31 -1.30 14.61
CA SER A 71 -8.90 -1.68 14.75
C SER A 71 -8.52 -2.09 16.18
N ASP A 72 -9.35 -1.78 17.18
CA ASP A 72 -9.08 -1.92 18.62
C ASP A 72 -10.41 -2.26 19.35
N ILE A 73 -10.90 -3.49 19.13
CA ILE A 73 -12.29 -3.89 19.43
C ILE A 73 -12.68 -3.69 20.90
N ASP A 74 -11.74 -3.77 21.84
CA ASP A 74 -12.02 -3.63 23.27
C ASP A 74 -11.57 -2.28 23.87
N GLY A 75 -10.99 -1.41 23.04
CA GLY A 75 -10.62 -0.04 23.38
C GLY A 75 -9.48 0.07 24.39
N ASP A 76 -8.57 -0.90 24.43
CA ASP A 76 -7.46 -0.92 25.38
C ASP A 76 -6.21 -0.13 24.89
N GLY A 77 -6.26 0.32 23.64
CA GLY A 77 -5.22 1.09 22.96
C GLY A 77 -4.25 0.24 22.13
N VAL A 78 -4.40 -1.09 22.11
CA VAL A 78 -3.59 -2.03 21.34
C VAL A 78 -4.40 -2.54 20.15
N THR A 79 -3.89 -2.35 18.94
CA THR A 79 -4.60 -2.83 17.75
C THR A 79 -4.82 -4.34 17.80
N ASN A 80 -5.95 -4.83 17.31
CA ASN A 80 -6.35 -6.25 17.31
C ASN A 80 -5.26 -7.23 16.81
N TYR A 81 -4.37 -6.80 15.89
CA TYR A 81 -3.26 -7.63 15.39
C TYR A 81 -2.10 -7.80 16.40
N LEU A 82 -1.99 -6.87 17.33
CA LEU A 82 -0.96 -6.80 18.37
C LEU A 82 -1.51 -7.09 19.76
N ASP A 83 -2.82 -7.34 19.85
CA ASP A 83 -3.44 -7.76 21.08
C ASP A 83 -3.64 -9.29 21.13
N LEU A 84 -3.19 -9.87 22.23
CA LEU A 84 -3.38 -11.30 22.51
C LEU A 84 -4.81 -11.58 23.03
N HIS A 85 -5.50 -10.55 23.53
CA HIS A 85 -6.85 -10.63 24.04
C HIS A 85 -7.77 -9.54 23.45
N PRO A 86 -8.01 -9.48 22.11
CA PRO A 86 -8.74 -8.40 21.43
C PRO A 86 -10.21 -8.18 21.82
N LEU A 87 -10.70 -8.89 22.83
CA LEU A 87 -12.08 -8.85 23.31
C LEU A 87 -12.14 -8.65 24.83
N ASP A 88 -11.02 -8.33 25.49
CA ASP A 88 -10.90 -8.18 26.94
C ASP A 88 -9.80 -7.17 27.32
N LYS A 89 -10.19 -5.89 27.35
CA LYS A 89 -9.33 -4.75 27.67
C LYS A 89 -8.54 -4.82 28.98
N ASN A 90 -8.90 -5.74 29.87
CA ASN A 90 -8.23 -5.91 31.15
C ASN A 90 -7.07 -6.91 31.08
N LYS A 91 -6.91 -7.62 29.96
CA LYS A 91 -5.85 -8.60 29.75
C LYS A 91 -4.91 -8.14 28.66
N LYS A 92 -3.67 -7.92 29.02
CA LYS A 92 -2.62 -7.54 28.07
C LYS A 92 -1.75 -8.74 27.72
N GLY A 93 -1.21 -8.72 26.50
CA GLY A 93 -0.12 -9.60 26.13
C GLY A 93 1.08 -9.43 27.08
N ARG A 94 1.83 -10.51 27.30
CA ARG A 94 3.08 -10.42 28.05
C ARG A 94 4.12 -9.67 27.22
N ASP A 95 4.89 -8.80 27.87
CA ASP A 95 6.11 -8.15 27.37
C ASP A 95 7.18 -8.39 28.43
N SER A 96 7.97 -9.46 28.25
CA SER A 96 8.84 -10.00 29.28
C SER A 96 10.12 -9.20 29.46
N ASP A 97 10.62 -8.55 28.40
CA ASP A 97 11.83 -7.73 28.44
C ASP A 97 11.57 -6.22 28.40
N LEU A 98 10.29 -5.82 28.45
CA LEU A 98 9.81 -4.47 28.68
C LEU A 98 10.26 -3.49 27.59
N ASP A 99 10.31 -3.96 26.34
CA ASP A 99 10.68 -3.12 25.22
C ASP A 99 9.48 -2.52 24.45
N GLY A 100 8.27 -2.84 24.91
CA GLY A 100 7.01 -2.36 24.38
C GLY A 100 6.46 -3.22 23.25
N ILE A 101 7.17 -4.26 22.81
CA ILE A 101 6.69 -5.23 21.82
C ILE A 101 6.19 -6.48 22.55
N PRO A 102 4.93 -6.89 22.35
CA PRO A 102 4.43 -8.12 22.99
C PRO A 102 5.23 -9.37 22.60
N ASP A 103 5.48 -10.25 23.57
CA ASP A 103 6.29 -11.47 23.43
C ASP A 103 5.87 -12.34 22.23
N PHE A 104 4.58 -12.34 21.87
CA PHE A 104 4.06 -13.18 20.79
C PHE A 104 4.43 -12.64 19.39
N VAL A 105 4.74 -11.35 19.26
CA VAL A 105 5.16 -10.72 17.99
C VAL A 105 6.63 -10.31 17.97
N ASP A 106 7.26 -10.17 19.14
CA ASP A 106 8.66 -9.82 19.28
C ASP A 106 9.59 -10.90 18.70
N PHE A 107 10.58 -10.50 17.90
CA PHE A 107 11.57 -11.42 17.34
C PHE A 107 12.63 -11.87 18.35
N GLU A 108 12.78 -11.19 19.49
CA GLU A 108 13.77 -11.54 20.51
C GLU A 108 13.31 -11.26 21.94
N VAL A 109 12.78 -12.27 22.62
CA VAL A 109 12.30 -12.12 24.00
C VAL A 109 13.39 -12.54 25.00
N LEU A 110 13.73 -11.66 25.95
CA LEU A 110 14.73 -11.93 27.01
C LEU A 110 16.09 -12.38 26.45
N GLY A 111 16.49 -11.82 25.31
CA GLY A 111 17.75 -12.17 24.63
C GLY A 111 17.71 -13.50 23.85
N LYS A 112 16.53 -14.13 23.71
CA LYS A 112 16.33 -15.36 22.94
C LYS A 112 15.61 -15.04 21.64
N LEU A 113 16.28 -15.31 20.52
CA LEU A 113 15.71 -15.14 19.18
C LEU A 113 14.63 -16.18 18.89
N LYS A 114 13.53 -15.74 18.25
CA LYS A 114 12.54 -16.63 17.67
C LYS A 114 13.11 -17.39 16.47
N GLU A 115 12.50 -18.55 16.18
CA GLU A 115 12.89 -19.40 15.07
C GLU A 115 12.91 -18.63 13.74
N GLY A 116 13.96 -18.84 12.94
CA GLY A 116 14.15 -18.17 11.65
C GLY A 116 14.63 -16.72 11.72
N MET A 117 14.67 -16.10 12.91
CA MET A 117 15.14 -14.72 13.09
C MET A 117 16.61 -14.67 13.50
N ASN A 118 17.28 -13.59 13.12
CA ASN A 118 18.62 -13.26 13.58
C ASN A 118 18.61 -11.96 14.39
N LYS A 119 19.71 -11.69 15.11
CA LYS A 119 19.85 -10.51 15.97
C LYS A 119 19.68 -9.19 15.19
N ALA A 120 20.08 -9.13 13.93
CA ALA A 120 19.91 -7.94 13.11
C ALA A 120 18.43 -7.67 12.82
N SER A 121 17.65 -8.70 12.47
CA SER A 121 16.20 -8.60 12.23
C SER A 121 15.44 -8.19 13.48
N ALA A 122 15.79 -8.73 14.65
CA ALA A 122 15.19 -8.31 15.92
C ALA A 122 15.48 -6.82 16.21
N ASN A 123 16.74 -6.39 16.05
CA ASN A 123 17.09 -4.98 16.18
C ASN A 123 16.33 -4.09 15.19
N TYR A 124 16.15 -4.53 13.95
CA TYR A 124 15.37 -3.79 12.94
C TYR A 124 13.90 -3.65 13.30
N GLN A 125 13.26 -4.73 13.79
CA GLN A 125 11.86 -4.69 14.25
C GLN A 125 11.71 -3.71 15.41
N LYS A 126 12.59 -3.79 16.40
CA LYS A 126 12.62 -2.88 17.55
C LYS A 126 12.82 -1.43 17.13
N GLU A 127 13.79 -1.16 16.26
CA GLU A 127 14.07 0.18 15.77
C GLU A 127 12.88 0.77 15.00
N LEU A 128 12.26 -0.04 14.15
CA LEU A 128 11.08 0.34 13.38
C LEU A 128 9.88 0.64 14.30
N PHE A 129 9.66 -0.18 15.31
CA PHE A 129 8.60 0.03 16.29
C PHE A 129 8.82 1.30 17.11
N VAL A 130 10.01 1.49 17.69
CA VAL A 130 10.32 2.66 18.53
C VAL A 130 10.25 3.95 17.73
N GLN A 131 10.85 4.00 16.53
CA GLN A 131 10.95 5.24 15.76
C GLN A 131 9.69 5.55 14.96
N LYS A 132 8.99 4.53 14.44
CA LYS A 132 7.87 4.72 13.52
C LYS A 132 6.54 4.20 14.04
N GLY A 133 6.51 3.48 15.16
CA GLY A 133 5.28 2.85 15.66
C GLY A 133 4.76 1.74 14.74
N ILE A 134 5.65 1.18 13.92
CA ILE A 134 5.35 0.15 12.94
C ILE A 134 5.99 -1.16 13.38
N ILE A 135 5.20 -2.24 13.42
CA ILE A 135 5.69 -3.57 13.73
C ILE A 135 5.61 -4.48 12.51
N LEU A 136 6.66 -5.28 12.31
CA LEU A 136 6.64 -6.38 11.36
C LEU A 136 6.08 -7.61 12.07
N PHE A 137 4.89 -8.04 11.67
CA PHE A 137 4.20 -9.17 12.28
C PHE A 137 4.46 -10.45 11.48
N ASN A 138 5.07 -11.42 12.14
CA ASN A 138 5.32 -12.76 11.62
C ASN A 138 4.31 -13.74 12.22
N GLY A 139 3.14 -13.84 11.57
CA GLY A 139 2.13 -14.86 11.88
C GLY A 139 2.41 -16.15 11.11
N ASP A 140 1.37 -16.70 10.47
CA ASP A 140 1.47 -17.93 9.66
C ASP A 140 2.46 -17.83 8.49
N PHE A 141 2.71 -16.62 8.01
CA PHE A 141 3.64 -16.33 6.92
C PHE A 141 4.72 -15.37 7.38
N LEU A 142 5.97 -15.82 7.27
CA LEU A 142 7.12 -15.12 7.83
C LEU A 142 7.81 -14.23 6.78
N PHE A 143 8.26 -13.06 7.22
CA PHE A 143 9.28 -12.30 6.51
C PHE A 143 10.65 -12.98 6.69
N SER A 144 11.40 -13.11 5.60
CA SER A 144 12.81 -13.49 5.69
C SER A 144 13.66 -12.38 6.32
N ASN A 145 14.82 -12.72 6.87
CA ASN A 145 15.77 -11.74 7.42
C ASN A 145 16.17 -10.65 6.39
N GLN A 146 16.22 -11.00 5.10
CA GLN A 146 16.49 -10.04 4.02
C GLN A 146 15.32 -9.08 3.78
N GLU A 147 14.09 -9.58 3.86
CA GLU A 147 12.88 -8.75 3.79
C GLU A 147 12.80 -7.81 4.98
N VAL A 148 12.97 -8.30 6.21
CA VAL A 148 12.97 -7.48 7.42
C VAL A 148 13.95 -6.33 7.31
N LYS A 149 15.21 -6.63 6.94
CA LYS A 149 16.22 -5.60 6.72
C LYS A 149 15.78 -4.56 5.69
N ARG A 150 15.36 -4.99 4.50
CA ARG A 150 14.97 -4.08 3.40
C ARG A 150 13.78 -3.20 3.76
N ILE A 151 12.73 -3.79 4.34
CA ILE A 151 11.53 -3.05 4.75
C ILE A 151 11.90 -2.03 5.82
N SER A 152 12.71 -2.43 6.81
CA SER A 152 13.13 -1.52 7.88
C SER A 152 14.01 -0.39 7.34
N GLU A 153 14.96 -0.67 6.44
CA GLU A 153 15.80 0.34 5.79
C GLU A 153 14.98 1.36 4.97
N LEU A 154 13.90 0.90 4.31
CA LEU A 154 12.97 1.75 3.55
C LEU A 154 12.33 2.83 4.45
N TYR A 155 11.86 2.44 5.63
CA TYR A 155 11.22 3.34 6.60
C TYR A 155 12.22 4.16 7.43
N LEU A 156 13.38 3.60 7.78
CA LEU A 156 14.29 4.21 8.75
C LEU A 156 15.29 5.20 8.13
N LYS A 157 15.84 4.93 6.94
CA LYS A 157 17.03 5.68 6.49
C LYS A 157 16.92 6.38 5.15
N LYS A 158 16.04 5.96 4.25
CA LYS A 158 16.39 6.13 2.83
C LYS A 158 15.41 6.96 2.01
N GLU A 159 14.13 6.60 1.95
CA GLU A 159 13.16 7.34 1.13
C GLU A 159 11.94 7.77 1.93
N LEU A 160 11.42 6.91 2.81
CA LEU A 160 10.24 7.23 3.64
C LEU A 160 10.61 7.92 4.96
N LYS A 161 11.87 8.35 5.14
CA LYS A 161 12.35 8.94 6.41
C LYS A 161 11.50 10.14 6.84
N GLY A 162 11.09 10.97 5.88
CA GLY A 162 10.25 12.15 6.08
C GLY A 162 8.75 11.84 6.18
N LEU A 163 8.31 10.59 6.04
CA LEU A 163 6.97 10.23 6.50
C LEU A 163 6.96 10.36 8.03
N MET A 164 6.06 11.22 8.52
CA MET A 164 5.72 11.34 9.93
C MET A 164 5.38 9.96 10.51
N LYS A 165 5.38 9.83 11.85
CA LYS A 165 4.95 8.60 12.53
C LYS A 165 3.52 8.28 12.07
N LEU A 166 3.38 7.38 11.08
CA LEU A 166 2.11 7.09 10.44
C LEU A 166 1.14 6.53 11.48
N SER A 167 0.28 7.36 12.05
CA SER A 167 -0.66 6.93 13.08
C SER A 167 -1.62 5.87 12.52
N ASN A 168 -1.89 5.94 11.22
CA ASN A 168 -2.77 5.03 10.50
C ASN A 168 -2.06 3.79 9.93
N LEU A 169 -0.75 3.62 10.17
CA LEU A 169 -0.03 2.38 9.85
C LEU A 169 0.70 1.86 11.08
N LYS A 170 0.20 0.76 11.64
CA LYS A 170 0.75 0.07 12.82
C LYS A 170 1.43 -1.22 12.47
N VAL A 171 0.88 -1.99 11.53
CA VAL A 171 1.32 -3.37 11.29
C VAL A 171 1.61 -3.62 9.82
N LEU A 172 2.75 -4.25 9.53
CA LEU A 172 2.97 -4.93 8.26
C LEU A 172 2.98 -6.42 8.52
N PHE A 173 2.17 -7.16 7.77
CA PHE A 173 2.15 -8.62 7.82
C PHE A 173 2.14 -9.20 6.42
N LYS A 174 2.52 -10.47 6.36
CA LYS A 174 2.62 -11.21 5.10
C LYS A 174 1.48 -12.18 4.94
N GLN A 175 1.03 -12.36 3.71
CA GLN A 175 0.03 -13.36 3.33
C GLN A 175 0.51 -14.14 2.09
N PRO A 176 -0.02 -15.34 1.83
CA PRO A 176 0.28 -16.09 0.62
C PRO A 176 -0.22 -15.34 -0.61
N THR A 177 0.14 -15.83 -1.80
CA THR A 177 -0.24 -15.22 -3.07
C THR A 177 -1.75 -14.94 -3.14
N HIS A 178 -2.13 -13.71 -3.45
CA HIS A 178 -3.53 -13.37 -3.65
C HIS A 178 -4.03 -13.91 -5.00
N SER A 179 -5.22 -14.52 -5.03
CA SER A 179 -5.81 -15.13 -6.24
C SER A 179 -5.94 -14.18 -7.43
N MET A 180 -6.21 -12.90 -7.15
CA MET A 180 -6.30 -11.82 -8.16
C MET A 180 -4.94 -11.17 -8.51
N GLY A 181 -3.84 -11.64 -7.95
CA GLY A 181 -2.50 -11.09 -8.24
C GLY A 181 -2.15 -9.78 -7.54
N TYR A 182 -2.91 -9.35 -6.53
CA TYR A 182 -2.53 -8.20 -5.70
C TYR A 182 -1.16 -8.43 -5.06
N ARG A 183 -0.39 -7.34 -4.97
CA ARG A 183 0.98 -7.33 -4.44
C ARG A 183 1.01 -6.90 -2.98
N ALA A 184 0.20 -5.91 -2.64
CA ALA A 184 -0.07 -5.52 -1.28
C ALA A 184 -1.47 -4.91 -1.21
N LYS A 185 -1.92 -4.59 0.00
CA LYS A 185 -3.11 -3.79 0.24
C LYS A 185 -3.05 -3.13 1.62
N PHE A 186 -3.25 -1.83 1.67
CA PHE A 186 -3.53 -1.10 2.89
C PHE A 186 -4.97 -1.37 3.35
N ARG A 187 -5.11 -1.63 4.65
CA ARG A 187 -6.37 -1.94 5.32
C ARG A 187 -6.64 -0.82 6.31
N HIS A 188 -7.32 0.23 5.86
CA HIS A 188 -7.67 1.42 6.66
C HIS A 188 -8.18 1.05 8.06
N ASN A 189 -9.21 0.20 8.11
CA ASN A 189 -9.87 -0.26 9.33
C ASN A 189 -8.96 -1.02 10.29
N HIS A 190 -7.83 -1.57 9.82
CA HIS A 190 -6.92 -2.32 10.69
C HIS A 190 -5.56 -1.65 10.81
N LYS A 191 -5.41 -0.44 10.25
CA LYS A 191 -4.15 0.32 10.22
C LYS A 191 -2.96 -0.55 9.80
N ALA A 192 -3.15 -1.37 8.77
CA ALA A 192 -2.19 -2.40 8.42
C ALA A 192 -1.97 -2.53 6.91
N ILE A 193 -0.76 -2.90 6.52
CA ILE A 193 -0.45 -3.32 5.15
C ILE A 193 -0.32 -4.84 5.13
N THR A 194 -1.14 -5.46 4.29
CA THR A 194 -0.96 -6.85 3.91
C THR A 194 -0.03 -6.91 2.71
N LEU A 195 1.14 -7.54 2.86
CA LEU A 195 2.04 -7.83 1.75
C LEU A 195 1.80 -9.26 1.26
N TYR A 196 1.44 -9.41 -0.01
CA TYR A 196 1.19 -10.73 -0.59
C TYR A 196 2.49 -11.30 -1.17
N GLU A 197 2.72 -12.59 -0.93
CA GLU A 197 3.77 -13.35 -1.60
C GLU A 197 3.68 -13.17 -3.12
N ASN A 198 4.78 -12.74 -3.73
CA ASN A 198 4.82 -12.45 -5.16
C ASN A 198 6.21 -12.76 -5.73
N HIS A 199 6.23 -13.47 -6.85
CA HIS A 199 7.47 -13.82 -7.54
C HIS A 199 8.29 -12.59 -7.98
N ASP A 200 7.60 -11.53 -8.42
CA ASP A 200 8.23 -10.27 -8.82
C ASP A 200 8.94 -9.59 -7.65
N HIS A 201 8.38 -9.64 -6.43
CA HIS A 201 9.03 -9.08 -5.23
C HIS A 201 10.28 -9.85 -4.81
N LYS A 202 10.35 -11.15 -5.12
CA LYS A 202 11.51 -12.01 -4.86
C LYS A 202 12.66 -11.70 -5.80
N ILE A 203 12.35 -11.55 -7.10
CA ILE A 203 13.38 -11.30 -8.12
C ILE A 203 13.79 -9.83 -8.17
N LYS A 204 12.85 -8.91 -7.91
CA LYS A 204 13.06 -7.47 -8.04
C LYS A 204 12.77 -6.79 -6.71
N PRO A 205 13.77 -6.68 -5.82
CA PRO A 205 13.52 -6.15 -4.49
C PRO A 205 12.97 -4.72 -4.47
N PHE A 206 13.37 -3.91 -5.44
CA PHE A 206 12.88 -2.55 -5.62
C PHE A 206 11.37 -2.48 -5.93
N HIS A 207 10.80 -3.50 -6.58
CA HIS A 207 9.36 -3.54 -6.84
C HIS A 207 8.55 -3.72 -5.55
N GLN A 208 9.09 -4.46 -4.57
CA GLN A 208 8.48 -4.55 -3.24
C GLN A 208 8.56 -3.20 -2.52
N GLU A 209 9.70 -2.51 -2.58
CA GLU A 209 9.86 -1.16 -2.00
C GLU A 209 8.82 -0.20 -2.57
N LEU A 210 8.66 -0.17 -3.90
CA LEU A 210 7.63 0.63 -4.58
C LEU A 210 6.20 0.26 -4.19
N THR A 211 5.94 -1.02 -3.94
CA THR A 211 4.61 -1.50 -3.52
C THR A 211 4.33 -1.03 -2.09
N ILE A 212 5.27 -1.23 -1.16
CA ILE A 212 5.11 -0.81 0.24
C ILE A 212 4.99 0.71 0.34
N ALA A 213 5.80 1.45 -0.41
CA ALA A 213 5.71 2.91 -0.47
C ALA A 213 4.33 3.38 -0.94
N HIS A 214 3.79 2.79 -2.00
CA HIS A 214 2.44 3.08 -2.50
C HIS A 214 1.38 2.87 -1.41
N GLU A 215 1.36 1.70 -0.76
CA GLU A 215 0.41 1.43 0.32
C GLU A 215 0.60 2.36 1.54
N SER A 216 1.84 2.76 1.82
CA SER A 216 2.13 3.73 2.89
C SER A 216 1.55 5.11 2.59
N PHE A 217 1.44 5.49 1.31
CA PHE A 217 0.82 6.76 0.93
C PHE A 217 -0.70 6.73 1.01
N HIS A 218 -1.35 5.56 0.87
CA HIS A 218 -2.75 5.42 1.26
C HIS A 218 -2.97 5.62 2.77
N ALA A 219 -2.03 5.15 3.60
CA ALA A 219 -2.07 5.43 5.02
C ALA A 219 -1.91 6.94 5.29
N LEU A 220 -0.96 7.60 4.59
CA LEU A 220 -0.70 9.02 4.76
C LEU A 220 -1.89 9.90 4.32
N SER A 221 -2.55 9.58 3.20
CA SER A 221 -3.68 10.38 2.69
C SER A 221 -4.85 10.41 3.68
N THR A 222 -5.03 9.34 4.45
CA THR A 222 -6.06 9.28 5.50
C THR A 222 -5.68 9.98 6.80
N GLU A 223 -4.39 10.23 7.02
CA GLU A 223 -3.88 10.89 8.23
C GLU A 223 -3.77 12.41 8.05
N ASN A 224 -3.34 12.88 6.88
CA ASN A 224 -3.16 14.29 6.59
C ASN A 224 -4.22 14.77 5.58
N SER A 225 -5.41 15.08 6.10
CA SER A 225 -6.54 15.54 5.29
C SER A 225 -6.24 16.84 4.55
N GLU A 226 -5.54 17.79 5.16
CA GLU A 226 -5.15 19.05 4.51
C GLU A 226 -4.27 18.78 3.28
N PHE A 227 -3.25 17.93 3.42
CA PHE A 227 -2.37 17.55 2.31
C PHE A 227 -3.13 16.82 1.19
N TYR A 228 -4.08 15.95 1.55
CA TYR A 228 -4.92 15.25 0.57
C TYR A 228 -5.89 16.21 -0.14
N GLU A 229 -6.50 17.16 0.57
CA GLU A 229 -7.39 18.16 0.00
C GLU A 229 -6.66 19.12 -0.95
N GLU A 230 -5.44 19.57 -0.59
CA GLU A 230 -4.59 20.33 -1.50
C GLU A 230 -4.28 19.55 -2.78
N PHE A 231 -4.03 18.24 -2.65
CA PHE A 231 -3.85 17.37 -3.80
C PHE A 231 -5.11 17.26 -4.67
N LEU A 232 -6.30 17.10 -4.08
CA LEU A 232 -7.57 17.03 -4.83
C LEU A 232 -7.76 18.31 -5.66
N ASN A 233 -7.56 19.46 -5.04
CA ASN A 233 -7.64 20.76 -5.71
C ASN A 233 -6.66 20.89 -6.88
N LEU A 234 -5.43 20.42 -6.72
CA LEU A 234 -4.40 20.49 -7.76
C LEU A 234 -4.60 19.47 -8.89
N SER A 235 -5.11 18.28 -8.56
CA SER A 235 -5.30 17.18 -9.50
C SER A 235 -6.60 17.28 -10.30
N GLY A 236 -7.51 18.16 -9.90
CA GLY A 236 -8.83 18.30 -10.52
C GLY A 236 -9.81 17.21 -10.11
N TRP A 237 -9.46 16.37 -9.13
CA TRP A 237 -10.39 15.43 -8.52
C TRP A 237 -11.30 16.12 -7.51
N SER A 238 -12.51 15.58 -7.35
CA SER A 238 -13.41 15.95 -6.27
C SER A 238 -14.20 14.71 -5.84
N GLU A 239 -14.35 14.55 -4.53
CA GLU A 239 -15.08 13.43 -3.94
C GLU A 239 -16.47 13.87 -3.50
N HIS A 240 -17.47 13.06 -3.82
CA HIS A 240 -18.87 13.31 -3.52
C HIS A 240 -19.49 12.14 -2.75
N ASN A 241 -20.66 12.38 -2.15
CA ASN A 241 -21.39 11.33 -1.45
C ASN A 241 -21.79 10.17 -2.37
N ASP A 242 -22.05 10.41 -3.65
CA ASP A 242 -22.53 9.43 -4.63
C ASP A 242 -21.49 9.00 -5.66
N GLY A 243 -20.32 9.66 -5.70
CA GLY A 243 -19.23 9.27 -6.59
C GLY A 243 -18.02 10.18 -6.52
N ILE A 244 -17.22 10.16 -7.58
CA ILE A 244 -16.03 10.99 -7.71
C ILE A 244 -16.03 11.66 -9.08
N SER A 245 -15.49 12.86 -9.18
CA SER A 245 -15.38 13.58 -10.44
C SER A 245 -13.95 14.00 -10.71
N HIS A 246 -13.58 14.08 -11.98
CA HIS A 246 -12.31 14.67 -12.43
C HIS A 246 -12.62 15.76 -13.46
N GLU A 247 -12.18 16.99 -13.20
CA GLU A 247 -12.40 18.16 -14.06
C GLU A 247 -13.88 18.32 -14.47
N GLY A 248 -14.79 18.12 -13.52
CA GLY A 248 -16.25 18.22 -13.73
C GLY A 248 -16.91 16.99 -14.37
N ARG A 249 -16.15 15.97 -14.81
CA ARG A 249 -16.71 14.70 -15.29
C ARG A 249 -16.93 13.74 -14.12
N PHE A 250 -18.18 13.33 -13.89
CA PHE A 250 -18.56 12.39 -12.85
C PHE A 250 -18.30 10.93 -13.24
N PHE A 251 -17.87 10.14 -12.26
CA PHE A 251 -17.66 8.70 -12.33
C PHE A 251 -18.38 8.00 -11.17
N ASN A 252 -19.21 7.02 -11.50
CA ASN A 252 -19.79 6.12 -10.50
C ASN A 252 -18.66 5.23 -9.93
N PRO A 253 -18.47 5.12 -8.60
CA PRO A 253 -17.40 4.33 -8.00
C PRO A 253 -17.32 2.87 -8.48
N ALA A 254 -18.46 2.28 -8.85
CA ALA A 254 -18.49 0.92 -9.38
C ALA A 254 -17.67 0.76 -10.67
N ILE A 255 -17.56 1.81 -11.50
CA ILE A 255 -16.89 1.73 -12.80
C ILE A 255 -15.39 1.46 -12.67
N PHE A 256 -14.75 1.92 -11.59
CA PHE A 256 -13.34 1.68 -11.31
C PHE A 256 -13.05 0.19 -11.08
N GLN A 257 -14.04 -0.55 -10.55
CA GLN A 257 -13.93 -1.99 -10.32
C GLN A 257 -14.40 -2.79 -11.52
N THR A 258 -15.51 -2.39 -12.15
CA THR A 258 -16.14 -3.18 -13.22
C THR A 258 -15.54 -2.92 -14.59
N SER A 259 -14.99 -1.72 -14.83
CA SER A 259 -14.53 -1.28 -16.15
C SER A 259 -13.41 -0.23 -16.05
N PRO A 260 -12.28 -0.53 -15.37
CA PRO A 260 -11.16 0.40 -15.19
C PRO A 260 -10.59 0.93 -16.52
N GLU A 261 -10.57 0.07 -17.55
CA GLU A 261 -10.19 0.40 -18.93
C GLU A 261 -10.94 1.61 -19.49
N LEU A 262 -12.24 1.72 -19.20
CA LEU A 262 -13.06 2.85 -19.67
C LEU A 262 -12.65 4.14 -18.98
N VAL A 263 -12.34 4.10 -17.69
CA VAL A 263 -11.85 5.26 -16.93
C VAL A 263 -10.53 5.73 -17.52
N ILE A 264 -9.58 4.82 -17.72
CA ILE A 264 -8.26 5.11 -18.29
C ILE A 264 -8.39 5.75 -19.68
N LYS A 265 -9.24 5.20 -20.55
CA LYS A 265 -9.49 5.74 -21.90
C LYS A 265 -10.18 7.10 -21.88
N THR A 266 -11.00 7.35 -20.86
CA THR A 266 -11.75 8.59 -20.67
C THR A 266 -10.84 9.72 -20.19
N LEU A 267 -9.89 9.40 -19.31
CA LEU A 267 -8.87 10.31 -18.80
C LEU A 267 -7.61 10.24 -19.68
N GLN A 268 -7.66 10.85 -20.87
CA GLN A 268 -6.53 10.89 -21.82
C GLN A 268 -5.42 11.88 -21.41
N ASN A 269 -5.23 12.12 -20.10
CA ASN A 269 -4.20 13.05 -19.63
C ASN A 269 -2.88 12.29 -19.31
N PRO A 270 -1.78 12.60 -20.01
CA PRO A 270 -0.44 12.05 -19.76
C PRO A 270 0.35 12.83 -18.68
N GLU A 271 -0.32 13.64 -17.87
CA GLU A 271 0.26 14.34 -16.72
C GLU A 271 0.43 13.46 -15.48
N PHE A 272 -0.05 12.22 -15.50
CA PHE A 272 0.11 11.24 -14.43
C PHE A 272 1.29 10.29 -14.72
N PRO A 273 1.90 9.65 -13.71
CA PRO A 273 3.07 8.82 -13.91
C PRO A 273 2.77 7.48 -14.65
N ASN A 274 1.53 6.99 -14.57
CA ASN A 274 1.04 5.81 -15.31
C ASN A 274 -0.50 5.81 -15.45
N ASP A 275 -1.05 4.82 -16.14
CA ASP A 275 -2.50 4.66 -16.29
C ASP A 275 -3.20 4.20 -15.01
N TYR A 276 -2.52 3.44 -14.16
CA TYR A 276 -3.07 2.97 -12.88
C TYR A 276 -3.43 4.15 -11.95
N SER A 277 -2.67 5.24 -12.03
CA SER A 277 -2.94 6.50 -11.33
C SER A 277 -4.30 7.11 -11.71
N LYS A 278 -4.94 6.70 -12.80
CA LYS A 278 -6.25 7.22 -13.23
C LYS A 278 -7.42 6.54 -12.51
N LEU A 279 -7.16 5.51 -11.72
CA LEU A 279 -8.17 4.69 -11.07
C LEU A 279 -8.72 5.33 -9.78
N GLY A 280 -8.89 6.65 -9.79
CA GLY A 280 -9.45 7.43 -8.69
C GLY A 280 -8.41 8.29 -7.97
N PRO A 281 -8.86 9.20 -7.11
CA PRO A 281 -7.99 10.16 -6.43
C PRO A 281 -7.02 9.49 -5.45
N GLU A 282 -7.46 8.47 -4.70
CA GLU A 282 -6.59 7.76 -3.74
C GLU A 282 -5.42 7.06 -4.45
N GLU A 283 -5.70 6.31 -5.52
CA GLU A 283 -4.67 5.64 -6.33
C GLU A 283 -3.75 6.65 -7.01
N MET A 284 -4.32 7.76 -7.50
CA MET A 284 -3.54 8.84 -8.09
C MET A 284 -2.58 9.46 -7.08
N PHE A 285 -3.05 9.75 -5.87
CA PHE A 285 -2.24 10.30 -4.78
C PHE A 285 -1.07 9.36 -4.47
N ALA A 286 -1.37 8.09 -4.21
CA ALA A 286 -0.36 7.10 -3.83
C ALA A 286 0.67 6.86 -4.94
N GLU A 287 0.26 6.76 -6.20
CA GLU A 287 1.16 6.61 -7.35
C GLU A 287 1.98 7.86 -7.62
N CYS A 288 1.39 9.06 -7.56
CA CYS A 288 2.10 10.33 -7.76
C CYS A 288 3.12 10.59 -6.65
N ALA A 289 2.76 10.31 -5.40
CA ALA A 289 3.65 10.39 -4.25
C ALA A 289 4.82 9.41 -4.40
N THR A 290 4.52 8.14 -4.71
CA THR A 290 5.53 7.10 -4.91
C THR A 290 6.44 7.46 -6.08
N ALA A 291 5.90 7.87 -7.22
CA ALA A 291 6.68 8.28 -8.39
C ALA A 291 7.52 9.54 -8.12
N SER A 292 7.05 10.45 -7.27
CA SER A 292 7.80 11.67 -6.93
C SER A 292 9.00 11.35 -6.02
N LEU A 293 8.82 10.43 -5.08
CA LEU A 293 9.83 10.06 -4.11
C LEU A 293 10.82 9.00 -4.64
N PHE A 294 10.33 7.99 -5.38
CA PHE A 294 11.09 6.80 -5.81
C PHE A 294 11.50 6.80 -7.29
N ASN A 295 11.80 7.96 -7.87
CA ASN A 295 12.22 8.08 -9.28
C ASN A 295 13.73 8.13 -9.53
N ARG A 296 14.55 7.83 -8.51
CA ARG A 296 16.01 8.00 -8.55
C ARG A 296 16.76 6.81 -9.15
N LYS A 297 16.09 5.68 -9.40
CA LYS A 297 16.69 4.47 -10.01
C LYS A 297 16.18 4.29 -11.44
N ASN A 298 17.09 4.00 -12.39
CA ASN A 298 16.77 3.73 -13.82
C ASN A 298 15.72 2.62 -14.02
N GLU A 299 15.55 1.73 -13.04
CA GLU A 299 14.53 0.67 -13.04
C GLU A 299 13.09 1.19 -12.87
N SER A 300 12.89 2.34 -12.20
CA SER A 300 11.55 2.95 -12.00
C SER A 300 10.88 3.39 -13.31
N THR A 301 11.69 3.88 -14.26
CA THR A 301 11.24 4.40 -15.56
C THR A 301 10.84 3.34 -16.57
N LEU A 302 11.38 2.11 -16.46
CA LEU A 302 11.23 1.12 -17.52
C LEU A 302 9.99 0.22 -17.37
N PHE A 303 9.39 0.12 -16.18
CA PHE A 303 8.35 -0.87 -15.90
C PHE A 303 7.09 -0.32 -15.21
N LYS A 304 7.20 0.55 -14.20
CA LYS A 304 6.04 1.02 -13.42
C LYS A 304 5.49 2.38 -13.88
N TYR A 305 6.37 3.30 -14.30
CA TYR A 305 5.99 4.68 -14.62
C TYR A 305 6.39 5.06 -16.06
N PRO A 306 5.67 4.58 -17.08
CA PRO A 306 5.98 4.88 -18.49
C PRO A 306 5.97 6.37 -18.80
N TYR A 307 5.22 7.17 -18.04
CA TYR A 307 5.06 8.61 -18.27
C TYR A 307 5.92 9.46 -17.32
N LEU A 308 6.83 8.84 -16.55
CA LEU A 308 7.61 9.53 -15.50
C LEU A 308 8.34 10.78 -15.99
N LYS A 309 8.91 10.75 -17.20
CA LYS A 309 9.63 11.91 -17.76
C LYS A 309 8.72 13.12 -17.96
N ARG A 310 7.45 12.90 -18.31
CA ARG A 310 6.47 13.97 -18.47
C ARG A 310 5.91 14.39 -17.12
N PHE A 311 5.54 13.43 -16.27
CA PHE A 311 5.09 13.68 -14.90
C PHE A 311 6.05 14.57 -14.11
N LYS A 312 7.37 14.36 -14.23
CA LYS A 312 8.39 15.19 -13.56
C LYS A 312 8.34 16.69 -13.88
N LYS A 313 7.62 17.10 -14.92
CA LYS A 313 7.48 18.51 -15.33
C LYS A 313 6.17 19.15 -14.85
N THR A 314 5.29 18.39 -14.18
CA THR A 314 3.97 18.86 -13.77
C THR A 314 4.01 19.55 -12.40
N SER A 315 2.99 20.38 -12.14
CA SER A 315 2.75 20.97 -10.83
C SER A 315 2.53 19.90 -9.76
N LEU A 316 1.84 18.80 -10.09
CA LEU A 316 1.63 17.65 -9.19
C LEU A 316 2.95 17.05 -8.68
N HIS A 317 3.93 16.83 -9.56
CA HIS A 317 5.23 16.32 -9.11
C HIS A 317 5.92 17.30 -8.15
N ASN A 318 5.91 18.59 -8.49
CA ASN A 318 6.53 19.62 -7.67
C ASN A 318 5.86 19.76 -6.30
N PHE A 319 4.53 19.59 -6.25
CA PHE A 319 3.75 19.56 -5.01
C PHE A 319 4.25 18.48 -4.05
N PHE A 320 4.33 17.22 -4.50
CA PHE A 320 4.84 16.13 -3.67
C PHE A 320 6.31 16.33 -3.28
N VAL A 321 7.16 16.76 -4.20
CA VAL A 321 8.59 17.02 -3.89
C VAL A 321 8.74 18.14 -2.86
N SER A 322 7.94 19.20 -2.95
CA SER A 322 7.94 20.29 -1.97
C SER A 322 7.53 19.80 -0.60
N HIS A 323 6.40 19.09 -0.51
CA HIS A 323 5.88 18.55 0.74
C HIS A 323 6.86 17.57 1.41
N PHE A 324 7.51 16.70 0.64
CA PHE A 324 8.51 15.79 1.21
C PHE A 324 9.83 16.47 1.56
N ARG A 325 10.21 17.57 0.90
CA ARG A 325 11.40 18.35 1.28
C ARG A 325 11.20 19.09 2.59
N THR A 326 10.02 19.67 2.83
CA THR A 326 9.70 20.33 4.11
C THR A 326 9.69 19.35 5.28
N LEU A 327 9.46 18.06 5.04
CA LEU A 327 9.49 17.01 6.06
C LEU A 327 10.89 16.38 6.26
N LEU A 328 11.85 16.65 5.38
CA LEU A 328 13.21 16.11 5.43
C LEU A 328 14.25 17.09 5.99
N ASN A 329 13.87 18.37 6.16
CA ASN A 329 14.69 19.44 6.75
C ASN A 329 14.20 19.77 8.16
#